data_AF-A0A8T1R664-F1
#
_entry.id   AF-A0A8T1R664-F1
#
_cell.length_a   1.000
_cell.length_b   1.000
_cell.length_c   1.000
_cell.angle_alpha   90.00
_cell.angle_beta   90.00
_cell.angle_gamma   90.00
#
_symmetry.space_group_name_H-M   'P 1'
#
loop_
_entity.id
_entity.type
_entity.pdbx_description
1 polymer ?
#
loop_
_entity_poly.entity_id
_entity_poly.type
_entity_poly.pdbx_seq_one_letter_code
_entity_poly.pdbx_strand_id
1 'polypeptide(L)'
;MATATRLRIFPRSFEHCFKNDHGTGQPVVPGPSLCLFRLGRPGRGNSLCLKQCRSFMSEEEEVAEKKGVVQRARKSRNLKGSEAKLESGSRFWKSLMTTILGGFRLAHGDEYDRAVAKVEKVFSSIAIQIGRYIVTMMSTGVILEIGFLLSGGDSQMDTLVWYSWLGGIIIGTMIGANMVLEEHYRAGPRNVVITGSTRGLGKALAREFLLSGDRVVVASRSPESVDMTVKELKDNLEEFMTKAGDSSRRKLQQAKVVGIPCNVCAPDDVQKLANFAVHELGSINIWINNAGMNKGFRPLLQFSDEDIRQIVSTNLVGSLLCTREAMQVMKNQYKGGHIFNMDGAGSGGSSTPLTAVYGSTKCGLRQLQASLLKESARV
;
A
#
# COMPACT_ATOMS: atom_id res chain seq x y z
N MET A 1 2.74 10.11 18.20
CA MET A 1 2.07 9.25 17.20
C MET A 1 3.12 8.73 16.23
N ALA A 2 3.21 7.41 16.01
CA ALA A 2 4.14 6.83 15.04
C ALA A 2 3.47 6.81 13.66
N THR A 3 4.15 7.35 12.64
CA THR A 3 3.69 7.34 11.25
C THR A 3 4.60 6.41 10.44
N ALA A 4 4.17 5.99 9.26
CA ALA A 4 5.01 5.20 8.36
C ALA A 4 4.77 5.67 6.92
N THR A 5 5.84 5.72 6.13
CA THR A 5 5.73 6.10 4.71
C THR A 5 6.11 4.94 3.81
N ARG A 6 5.29 4.67 2.78
CA ARG A 6 5.42 3.52 1.86
C ARG A 6 6.12 3.90 0.57
N LEU A 7 7.10 3.11 0.14
CA LEU A 7 7.76 3.14 -1.15
C LEU A 7 7.41 1.84 -1.88
N ARG A 8 7.04 1.90 -3.16
CA ARG A 8 6.75 0.73 -3.98
C ARG A 8 7.85 0.58 -5.03
N ILE A 9 8.44 -0.61 -5.08
CA ILE A 9 9.44 -0.98 -6.09
C ILE A 9 8.78 -1.90 -7.10
N PHE A 10 8.94 -1.62 -8.39
CA PHE A 10 8.50 -2.47 -9.49
C PHE A 10 9.66 -3.30 -10.05
N PRO A 11 9.41 -4.51 -10.58
CA PRO A 11 10.43 -5.31 -11.26
C PRO A 11 10.88 -4.62 -12.56
N ARG A 12 12.19 -4.59 -12.81
CA ARG A 12 12.87 -4.03 -13.99
C ARG A 12 12.52 -2.57 -14.33
N SER A 13 13.35 -1.68 -13.76
CA SER A 13 13.36 -0.26 -14.08
C SER A 13 14.76 0.40 -14.01
N PHE A 14 15.75 -0.20 -13.36
CA PHE A 14 16.98 0.51 -12.98
C PHE A 14 18.14 0.43 -14.00
N GLU A 15 18.01 -0.31 -15.11
CA GLU A 15 19.15 -0.50 -16.05
C GLU A 15 19.39 0.66 -17.02
N HIS A 16 18.45 1.62 -17.16
CA HIS A 16 18.60 2.72 -18.12
C HIS A 16 19.27 3.99 -17.57
N CYS A 17 19.53 4.10 -16.26
CA CYS A 17 20.06 5.34 -15.67
C CYS A 17 21.59 5.50 -15.71
N PHE A 18 22.37 4.44 -15.97
CA PHE A 18 23.84 4.51 -15.86
C PHE A 18 24.60 4.24 -17.17
N LYS A 19 23.92 4.00 -18.29
CA LYS A 19 24.57 3.64 -19.57
C LYS A 19 24.80 4.80 -20.54
N ASN A 20 24.37 6.02 -20.24
CA ASN A 20 24.48 7.16 -21.16
C ASN A 20 25.33 8.32 -20.60
N ASP A 21 26.55 8.05 -20.13
CA ASP A 21 27.49 9.17 -19.84
C ASP A 21 28.98 8.85 -20.01
N HIS A 22 29.32 7.90 -20.89
CA HIS A 22 30.71 7.70 -21.32
C HIS A 22 30.81 7.67 -22.84
N GLY A 23 31.10 8.84 -23.43
CA GLY A 23 31.35 9.02 -24.85
C GLY A 23 31.97 10.39 -25.17
N THR A 24 33.30 10.45 -25.12
CA THR A 24 34.22 11.26 -25.94
C THR A 24 34.23 12.81 -25.83
N GLY A 25 35.39 13.36 -25.41
CA GLY A 25 36.10 14.35 -26.25
C GLY A 25 36.16 15.84 -25.82
N GLN A 26 37.18 16.18 -25.02
CA GLN A 26 37.96 17.44 -24.96
C GLN A 26 37.38 18.76 -24.36
N PRO A 27 38.26 19.63 -23.79
CA PRO A 27 37.90 20.69 -22.86
C PRO A 27 37.80 22.07 -23.53
N VAL A 28 36.83 22.89 -23.14
CA VAL A 28 36.78 24.33 -23.49
C VAL A 28 36.60 25.17 -22.23
N VAL A 29 37.54 26.08 -22.03
CA VAL A 29 37.71 27.05 -20.93
C VAL A 29 36.60 28.14 -20.97
N PRO A 30 36.17 28.73 -19.83
CA PRO A 30 34.99 29.60 -19.79
C PRO A 30 35.30 31.08 -20.07
N GLY A 31 34.32 31.82 -20.60
CA GLY A 31 34.33 33.28 -20.74
C GLY A 31 32.91 33.86 -20.89
N PRO A 32 32.67 35.14 -20.52
CA PRO A 32 31.44 35.56 -19.86
C PRO A 32 30.56 36.50 -20.69
N SER A 33 29.23 36.43 -20.53
CA SER A 33 28.34 37.62 -20.67
C SER A 33 26.86 37.32 -20.39
N LEU A 34 26.35 38.02 -19.37
CA LEU A 34 25.04 38.66 -19.16
C LEU A 34 23.74 38.21 -19.87
N CYS A 35 22.73 38.08 -19.01
CA CYS A 35 21.32 38.54 -19.11
C CYS A 35 20.44 38.09 -20.28
N LEU A 36 19.32 37.44 -19.96
CA LEU A 36 18.02 38.13 -19.83
C LEU A 36 16.94 37.19 -19.27
N PHE A 37 16.20 37.71 -18.28
CA PHE A 37 14.92 37.19 -17.82
C PHE A 37 13.91 37.10 -18.97
N ARG A 38 13.19 35.97 -19.09
CA ARG A 38 11.86 35.96 -19.69
C ARG A 38 10.92 35.03 -18.92
N LEU A 39 9.95 35.66 -18.28
CA LEU A 39 8.76 35.05 -17.68
C LEU A 39 7.93 34.33 -18.74
N GLY A 40 7.57 33.07 -18.47
CA GLY A 40 6.50 32.33 -19.15
C GLY A 40 5.59 31.66 -18.12
N ARG A 41 4.31 32.04 -18.14
CA ARG A 41 3.21 31.58 -17.26
C ARG A 41 2.72 30.16 -17.61
N PRO A 42 1.88 29.52 -16.78
CA PRO A 42 1.97 28.09 -16.46
C PRO A 42 1.08 27.19 -17.33
N GLY A 43 1.61 26.02 -17.68
CA GLY A 43 0.84 24.89 -18.18
C GLY A 43 0.21 24.10 -17.03
N ARG A 44 -1.11 23.90 -17.12
CA ARG A 44 -1.91 23.00 -16.27
C ARG A 44 -1.27 21.61 -16.17
N GLY A 45 -0.77 21.25 -14.99
CA GLY A 45 -0.35 19.91 -14.64
C GLY A 45 -1.27 19.34 -13.56
N ASN A 46 -1.92 18.23 -13.87
CA ASN A 46 -2.87 17.54 -13.00
C ASN A 46 -2.25 17.13 -11.65
N SER A 47 -3.08 17.26 -10.62
CA SER A 47 -2.82 16.98 -9.21
C SER A 47 -2.24 15.58 -8.94
N LEU A 48 -1.13 15.51 -8.21
CA LEU A 48 -0.65 14.28 -7.57
C LEU A 48 -1.09 14.26 -6.10
N CYS A 49 -1.89 13.24 -5.76
CA CYS A 49 -2.42 13.02 -4.42
C CYS A 49 -1.35 12.41 -3.51
N LEU A 50 -0.84 13.21 -2.57
CA LEU A 50 -0.17 12.73 -1.36
C LEU A 50 -1.18 11.93 -0.53
N LYS A 51 -1.09 10.59 -0.53
CA LYS A 51 -1.80 9.79 0.49
C LYS A 51 -0.91 9.65 1.72
N GLN A 52 -1.06 10.58 2.64
CA GLN A 52 -0.73 10.36 4.04
C GLN A 52 -1.67 9.26 4.56
N CYS A 53 -1.14 8.14 5.03
CA CYS A 53 -1.96 7.16 5.73
C CYS A 53 -2.50 7.83 7.00
N ARG A 54 -3.84 7.92 7.11
CA ARG A 54 -4.49 8.47 8.31
C ARG A 54 -4.03 7.68 9.53
N SER A 55 -3.64 8.44 10.54
CA SER A 55 -3.32 7.94 11.86
C SER A 55 -4.60 7.68 12.66
N PHE A 56 -4.56 6.69 13.56
CA PHE A 56 -5.65 6.36 14.49
C PHE A 56 -5.98 7.58 15.38
N MET A 57 -7.06 8.30 15.07
CA MET A 57 -7.59 9.33 15.95
C MET A 57 -8.66 8.69 16.83
N SER A 58 -8.45 8.78 18.14
CA SER A 58 -9.51 8.68 19.15
C SER A 58 -10.49 9.84 18.98
N GLU A 59 -11.76 9.57 19.26
CA GLU A 59 -12.89 10.48 19.18
C GLU A 59 -12.67 11.75 20.01
N GLU A 60 -12.91 12.92 19.41
CA GLU A 60 -13.66 14.04 20.00
C GLU A 60 -13.69 15.25 19.03
N GLU A 61 -14.82 15.97 19.07
CA GLU A 61 -15.12 17.30 18.53
C GLU A 61 -15.61 17.47 17.07
N GLU A 62 -16.94 17.37 16.92
CA GLU A 62 -17.74 18.23 16.04
C GLU A 62 -17.65 19.70 16.48
N VAL A 63 -17.58 20.65 15.53
CA VAL A 63 -18.52 21.78 15.36
C VAL A 63 -17.96 22.79 14.33
N ALA A 64 -18.89 23.30 13.51
CA ALA A 64 -18.84 24.51 12.68
C ALA A 64 -18.01 24.46 11.38
N GLU A 65 -18.71 24.38 10.23
CA GLU A 65 -18.96 25.59 9.41
C GLU A 65 -19.98 25.29 8.29
N LYS A 66 -21.19 25.84 8.43
CA LYS A 66 -22.15 26.06 7.34
C LYS A 66 -22.16 27.56 7.07
N LYS A 67 -21.91 28.00 5.83
CA LYS A 67 -22.65 29.12 5.18
C LYS A 67 -22.20 29.36 3.74
N GLY A 68 -23.20 29.63 2.89
CA GLY A 68 -23.10 30.21 1.55
C GLY A 68 -23.15 29.16 0.42
N VAL A 69 -24.03 29.19 -0.59
CA VAL A 69 -24.88 30.26 -1.12
C VAL A 69 -26.03 29.60 -1.91
N VAL A 70 -27.26 30.08 -1.68
CA VAL A 70 -28.41 29.87 -2.57
C VAL A 70 -28.53 31.11 -3.45
N GLN A 71 -28.45 30.96 -4.76
CA GLN A 71 -29.12 31.86 -5.70
C GLN A 71 -29.69 31.09 -6.90
N ARG A 72 -31.00 31.29 -7.08
CA ARG A 72 -31.96 30.79 -8.08
C ARG A 72 -31.48 30.98 -9.53
N ALA A 73 -31.63 29.97 -10.40
CA ALA A 73 -32.72 29.79 -11.39
C ALA A 73 -32.88 30.98 -12.37
N ARG A 74 -32.81 30.86 -13.70
CA ARG A 74 -33.58 30.02 -14.65
C ARG A 74 -33.05 30.32 -16.07
N LYS A 75 -32.88 29.32 -16.94
CA LYS A 75 -33.49 29.34 -18.29
C LYS A 75 -33.38 27.97 -18.98
N SER A 76 -34.55 27.46 -19.35
CA SER A 76 -34.80 26.24 -20.10
C SER A 76 -34.59 26.45 -21.60
N ARG A 77 -33.94 25.49 -22.26
CA ARG A 77 -34.30 24.83 -23.55
C ARG A 77 -33.05 24.34 -24.29
N ASN A 78 -32.88 23.04 -24.48
CA ASN A 78 -33.48 22.30 -25.60
C ASN A 78 -32.96 20.86 -25.65
N LEU A 79 -33.88 19.95 -25.98
CA LEU A 79 -33.62 18.56 -26.32
C LEU A 79 -32.69 18.46 -27.54
N LYS A 80 -31.57 17.76 -27.38
CA LYS A 80 -30.85 16.97 -28.40
C LYS A 80 -29.62 16.36 -27.72
N GLY A 81 -29.76 15.16 -27.16
CA GLY A 81 -28.67 14.52 -26.43
C GLY A 81 -29.02 13.11 -25.96
N SER A 82 -29.67 12.31 -26.81
CA SER A 82 -29.98 10.91 -26.51
C SER A 82 -29.24 9.94 -27.45
N GLU A 83 -28.89 10.35 -28.67
CA GLU A 83 -28.27 9.43 -29.65
C GLU A 83 -26.74 9.30 -29.54
N ALA A 84 -26.06 10.24 -28.88
CA ALA A 84 -24.59 10.21 -28.77
C ALA A 84 -24.03 9.26 -27.68
N LYS A 85 -24.88 8.68 -26.83
CA LYS A 85 -24.45 7.81 -25.72
C LYS A 85 -24.43 6.32 -26.07
N LEU A 86 -25.10 5.90 -27.14
CA LEU A 86 -25.09 4.50 -27.59
C LEU A 86 -23.87 4.15 -28.47
N GLU A 87 -23.30 5.12 -29.20
CA GLU A 87 -22.11 4.88 -30.04
C GLU A 87 -20.79 4.76 -29.24
N SER A 88 -20.72 5.36 -28.05
CA SER A 88 -19.51 5.35 -27.20
C SER A 88 -19.21 3.95 -26.66
N GLY A 89 -20.25 3.19 -26.26
CA GLY A 89 -20.10 1.82 -25.77
C GLY A 89 -19.61 0.86 -26.86
N SER A 90 -20.12 0.99 -28.09
CA SER A 90 -19.71 0.18 -29.25
C SER A 90 -18.23 0.37 -29.60
N ARG A 91 -17.72 1.61 -29.54
CA ARG A 91 -16.31 1.93 -29.80
C ARG A 91 -15.37 1.41 -28.71
N PHE A 92 -15.79 1.47 -27.45
CA PHE A 92 -15.00 0.89 -26.35
C PHE A 92 -14.89 -0.63 -26.48
N TRP A 93 -15.99 -1.32 -26.77
CA TRP A 93 -15.99 -2.78 -26.99
C TRP A 93 -15.20 -3.20 -28.23
N LYS A 94 -15.28 -2.44 -29.33
CA LYS A 94 -14.45 -2.70 -30.52
C LYS A 94 -12.97 -2.46 -30.28
N SER A 95 -12.60 -1.41 -29.52
CA SER A 95 -11.21 -1.10 -29.15
C SER A 95 -10.62 -2.13 -28.19
N LEU A 96 -11.42 -2.58 -27.21
CA LEU A 96 -11.04 -3.65 -26.30
C LEU A 96 -10.84 -4.97 -27.07
N MET A 97 -11.76 -5.30 -27.97
CA MET A 97 -11.64 -6.51 -28.80
C MET A 97 -10.47 -6.45 -29.77
N THR A 98 -10.18 -5.30 -30.40
CA THR A 98 -9.00 -5.17 -31.28
C THR A 98 -7.68 -5.15 -30.52
N THR A 99 -7.66 -4.70 -29.26
CA THR A 99 -6.45 -4.77 -28.42
C THR A 99 -6.22 -6.20 -27.91
N ILE A 100 -7.28 -6.94 -27.62
CA ILE A 100 -7.22 -8.34 -27.17
C ILE A 100 -6.91 -9.29 -28.34
N LEU A 101 -7.49 -9.06 -29.52
CA LEU A 101 -7.28 -9.88 -30.72
C LEU A 101 -6.07 -9.43 -31.56
N GLY A 102 -5.62 -8.18 -31.43
CA GLY A 102 -4.51 -7.62 -32.22
C GLY A 102 -3.11 -7.99 -31.69
N GLY A 103 -3.01 -8.52 -30.47
CA GLY A 103 -1.75 -9.06 -29.92
C GLY A 103 -1.41 -10.48 -30.38
N PHE A 104 -2.27 -11.11 -31.18
CA PHE A 104 -2.15 -12.52 -31.59
C PHE A 104 -1.31 -12.71 -32.86
N ARG A 105 -0.03 -12.34 -32.82
CA ARG A 105 0.95 -12.94 -33.72
C ARG A 105 2.17 -13.40 -32.95
N LEU A 106 2.30 -14.74 -32.90
CA LEU A 106 3.47 -15.56 -32.58
C LEU A 106 3.93 -15.60 -31.10
N ALA A 107 3.34 -16.49 -30.31
CA ALA A 107 3.98 -17.10 -29.13
C ALA A 107 3.39 -18.51 -28.87
N HIS A 108 4.24 -19.44 -28.42
CA HIS A 108 4.00 -20.88 -28.26
C HIS A 108 2.82 -21.26 -27.35
N GLY A 109 2.18 -22.40 -27.64
CA GLY A 109 0.90 -22.85 -27.09
C GLY A 109 0.79 -22.94 -25.56
N ASP A 110 1.87 -23.25 -24.85
CA ASP A 110 1.85 -23.43 -23.38
C ASP A 110 1.63 -22.11 -22.61
N GLU A 111 2.13 -20.99 -23.14
CA GLU A 111 1.96 -19.67 -22.52
C GLU A 111 0.56 -19.10 -22.83
N TYR A 112 0.04 -19.46 -24.01
CA TYR A 112 -1.31 -19.13 -24.44
C TYR A 112 -2.36 -19.83 -23.59
N ASP A 113 -2.24 -21.15 -23.40
CA ASP A 113 -3.18 -21.94 -22.61
C ASP A 113 -3.19 -21.50 -21.14
N ARG A 114 -2.03 -21.09 -20.60
CA ARG A 114 -1.94 -20.54 -19.24
C ARG A 114 -2.56 -19.15 -19.12
N ALA A 115 -2.43 -18.31 -20.14
CA ALA A 115 -3.08 -17.00 -20.18
C ALA A 115 -4.61 -17.14 -20.30
N VAL A 116 -5.07 -18.03 -21.18
CA VAL A 116 -6.50 -18.36 -21.36
C VAL A 116 -7.08 -18.95 -20.09
N ALA A 117 -6.43 -19.91 -19.44
CA ALA A 117 -6.90 -20.49 -18.18
C ALA A 117 -7.01 -19.45 -17.05
N LYS A 118 -6.10 -18.47 -17.02
CA LYS A 118 -6.15 -17.38 -16.03
C LYS A 118 -7.31 -16.42 -16.31
N VAL A 119 -7.55 -16.11 -17.58
CA VAL A 119 -8.67 -15.27 -18.02
C VAL A 119 -9.99 -15.98 -17.76
N GLU A 120 -10.11 -17.26 -18.11
CA GLU A 120 -11.28 -18.09 -17.86
C GLU A 120 -11.61 -18.22 -16.37
N LYS A 121 -10.59 -18.35 -15.51
CA LYS A 121 -10.77 -18.37 -14.06
C LYS A 121 -11.28 -17.02 -13.51
N VAL A 122 -10.81 -15.91 -14.07
CA VAL A 122 -11.29 -14.56 -13.72
C VAL A 122 -12.73 -14.36 -14.21
N PHE A 123 -13.04 -14.73 -15.45
CA PHE A 123 -14.39 -14.62 -16.01
C PHE A 123 -15.38 -15.54 -15.30
N SER A 124 -14.99 -16.78 -14.98
CA SER A 124 -15.81 -17.73 -14.22
C SER A 124 -16.11 -17.19 -12.82
N SER A 125 -15.11 -16.62 -12.14
CA SER A 125 -15.29 -15.99 -10.83
C SER A 125 -16.25 -14.80 -10.89
N ILE A 126 -16.08 -13.90 -11.88
CA ILE A 126 -16.99 -12.76 -12.09
C ILE A 126 -18.39 -13.22 -12.46
N ALA A 127 -18.53 -14.23 -13.31
CA ALA A 127 -19.82 -14.77 -13.74
C ALA A 127 -20.57 -15.45 -12.60
N ILE A 128 -19.89 -16.19 -11.73
CA ILE A 128 -20.47 -16.78 -10.52
C ILE A 128 -20.93 -15.69 -9.55
N GLN A 129 -20.20 -14.57 -9.46
CA GLN A 129 -20.52 -13.47 -8.57
C GLN A 129 -21.71 -12.65 -9.07
N ILE A 130 -21.76 -12.34 -10.37
CA ILE A 130 -22.92 -11.73 -11.02
C ILE A 130 -24.12 -12.66 -10.95
N GLY A 131 -23.93 -13.96 -11.20
CA GLY A 131 -24.97 -14.97 -11.13
C GLY A 131 -25.58 -15.08 -9.73
N ARG A 132 -24.75 -15.15 -8.69
CA ARG A 132 -25.22 -15.16 -7.30
C ARG A 132 -25.97 -13.87 -6.93
N TYR A 133 -25.47 -12.72 -7.36
CA TYR A 133 -26.13 -11.42 -7.12
C TYR A 133 -27.50 -11.34 -7.79
N ILE A 134 -27.60 -11.74 -9.07
CA ILE A 134 -28.85 -11.79 -9.82
C ILE A 134 -29.82 -12.77 -9.15
N VAL A 135 -29.38 -13.98 -8.78
CA VAL A 135 -30.24 -14.98 -8.12
C VAL A 135 -30.78 -14.46 -6.79
N THR A 136 -29.96 -13.78 -5.98
CA THR A 136 -30.43 -13.18 -4.71
C THR A 136 -31.39 -12.00 -4.92
N MET A 137 -31.21 -11.20 -5.97
CA MET A 137 -32.16 -10.13 -6.32
C MET A 137 -33.48 -10.68 -6.87
N MET A 138 -33.41 -11.70 -7.72
CA MET A 138 -34.59 -12.31 -8.33
C MET A 138 -35.43 -13.07 -7.30
N SER A 139 -34.80 -13.78 -6.36
CA SER A 139 -35.53 -14.51 -5.32
C SER A 139 -36.26 -13.58 -4.34
N THR A 140 -35.66 -12.43 -3.99
CA THR A 140 -36.33 -11.40 -3.18
C THR A 140 -37.45 -10.69 -3.95
N GLY A 141 -37.29 -10.47 -5.25
CA GLY A 141 -38.34 -9.95 -6.12
C GLY A 141 -39.58 -10.84 -6.19
N VAL A 142 -39.40 -12.16 -6.36
CA VAL A 142 -40.51 -13.12 -6.46
C VAL A 142 -41.29 -13.24 -5.14
N ILE A 143 -40.60 -13.22 -3.99
CA ILE A 143 -41.27 -13.27 -2.67
C ILE A 143 -42.16 -12.03 -2.45
N LEU A 144 -41.70 -10.86 -2.92
CA LEU A 144 -42.47 -9.62 -2.82
C LEU A 144 -43.65 -9.57 -3.80
N GLU A 145 -43.51 -10.12 -5.01
CA GLU A 145 -44.60 -10.20 -5.97
C GLU A 145 -45.75 -11.10 -5.48
N ILE A 146 -45.41 -12.22 -4.83
CA ILE A 146 -46.40 -13.07 -4.14
C ILE A 146 -47.02 -12.30 -2.96
N GLY A 147 -46.24 -11.54 -2.20
CA GLY A 147 -46.75 -10.68 -1.13
C GLY A 147 -47.69 -9.57 -1.61
N PHE A 148 -47.42 -8.99 -2.79
CA PHE A 148 -48.24 -7.96 -3.43
C PHE A 148 -49.58 -8.52 -3.90
N LEU A 149 -49.57 -9.70 -4.52
CA LEU A 149 -50.78 -10.42 -4.93
C LEU A 149 -51.67 -10.79 -3.73
N LEU A 150 -51.07 -11.08 -2.57
CA LEU A 150 -51.81 -11.38 -1.33
C LEU A 150 -52.37 -10.13 -0.62
N SER A 151 -51.84 -8.94 -0.89
CA SER A 151 -52.15 -7.73 -0.11
C SER A 151 -53.23 -6.81 -0.71
N GLY A 152 -53.73 -7.09 -1.92
CA GLY A 152 -54.94 -6.43 -2.44
C GLY A 152 -54.81 -4.96 -2.87
N GLY A 153 -53.60 -4.41 -3.03
CA GLY A 153 -53.37 -3.14 -3.74
C GLY A 153 -53.68 -1.85 -2.95
N ASP A 154 -53.30 -1.77 -1.68
CA ASP A 154 -53.44 -0.54 -0.89
C ASP A 154 -52.20 0.37 -0.97
N SER A 155 -52.40 1.65 -1.25
CA SER A 155 -51.33 2.62 -1.61
C SER A 155 -50.32 2.92 -0.49
N GLN A 156 -50.69 2.70 0.77
CA GLN A 156 -49.73 2.77 1.89
C GLN A 156 -48.77 1.59 1.90
N MET A 157 -49.21 0.43 1.41
CA MET A 157 -48.38 -0.77 1.31
C MET A 157 -47.29 -0.59 0.24
N ASP A 158 -47.60 0.12 -0.87
CA ASP A 158 -46.64 0.42 -1.94
C ASP A 158 -45.38 1.15 -1.44
N THR A 159 -45.55 2.09 -0.51
CA THR A 159 -44.44 2.87 0.04
C THR A 159 -43.56 2.00 0.96
N LEU A 160 -44.18 1.11 1.75
CA LEU A 160 -43.48 0.18 2.64
C LEU A 160 -42.69 -0.89 1.87
N VAL A 161 -43.26 -1.38 0.76
CA VAL A 161 -42.60 -2.30 -0.18
C VAL A 161 -41.40 -1.61 -0.84
N TRP A 162 -41.55 -0.35 -1.24
CA TRP A 162 -40.44 0.43 -1.82
C TRP A 162 -39.26 0.60 -0.85
N TYR A 163 -39.52 0.96 0.41
CA TYR A 163 -38.45 1.11 1.41
C TYR A 163 -37.79 -0.23 1.78
N SER A 164 -38.56 -1.32 1.81
CA SER A 164 -38.02 -2.67 2.02
C SER A 164 -37.10 -3.10 0.88
N TRP A 165 -37.47 -2.78 -0.37
CA TRP A 165 -36.64 -3.02 -1.55
C TRP A 165 -35.32 -2.23 -1.53
N LEU A 166 -35.38 -0.94 -1.19
CA LEU A 166 -34.21 -0.09 -1.06
C LEU A 166 -33.26 -0.59 0.05
N GLY A 167 -33.82 -1.03 1.19
CA GLY A 167 -33.06 -1.63 2.29
C GLY A 167 -32.33 -2.91 1.88
N GLY A 168 -33.01 -3.80 1.12
CA GLY A 168 -32.42 -5.02 0.59
C GLY A 168 -31.25 -4.76 -0.37
N ILE A 169 -31.34 -3.74 -1.23
CA ILE A 169 -30.24 -3.34 -2.13
C ILE A 169 -29.06 -2.79 -1.34
N ILE A 170 -29.29 -1.93 -0.35
CA ILE A 170 -28.21 -1.37 0.48
C ILE A 170 -27.49 -2.49 1.25
N ILE A 171 -28.24 -3.39 1.89
CA ILE A 171 -27.64 -4.50 2.65
C ILE A 171 -26.93 -5.47 1.71
N GLY A 172 -27.54 -5.84 0.58
CA GLY A 172 -26.95 -6.75 -0.40
C GLY A 172 -25.68 -6.19 -1.06
N THR A 173 -25.65 -4.89 -1.37
CA THR A 173 -24.45 -4.22 -1.90
C THR A 173 -23.37 -4.06 -0.83
N MET A 174 -23.73 -3.78 0.44
CA MET A 174 -22.78 -3.75 1.55
C MET A 174 -22.14 -5.13 1.80
N ILE A 175 -22.93 -6.19 1.86
CA ILE A 175 -22.43 -7.56 2.05
C ILE A 175 -21.60 -7.99 0.83
N GLY A 176 -22.07 -7.72 -0.38
CA GLY A 176 -21.37 -8.04 -1.62
C GLY A 176 -20.03 -7.30 -1.76
N ALA A 177 -20.01 -6.01 -1.47
CA ALA A 177 -18.77 -5.23 -1.46
C ALA A 177 -17.80 -5.73 -0.39
N ASN A 178 -18.29 -6.07 0.81
CA ASN A 178 -17.43 -6.57 1.88
C ASN A 178 -16.83 -7.95 1.52
N MET A 179 -17.61 -8.85 0.92
CA MET A 179 -17.10 -10.14 0.41
C MET A 179 -16.06 -9.98 -0.71
N VAL A 180 -16.33 -9.09 -1.68
CA VAL A 180 -15.38 -8.79 -2.78
C VAL A 180 -14.08 -8.18 -2.24
N LEU A 181 -14.19 -7.29 -1.25
CA LEU A 181 -13.03 -6.69 -0.59
C LEU A 181 -12.22 -7.72 0.20
N GLU A 182 -12.87 -8.66 0.90
CA GLU A 182 -12.20 -9.77 1.58
C GLU A 182 -11.47 -10.71 0.61
N GLU A 183 -12.04 -10.95 -0.57
CA GLU A 183 -11.46 -11.82 -1.59
C GLU A 183 -10.23 -11.16 -2.27
N HIS A 184 -10.30 -9.85 -2.54
CA HIS A 184 -9.15 -9.10 -3.07
C HIS A 184 -8.06 -8.81 -2.02
N TYR A 185 -8.35 -8.85 -0.73
CA TYR A 185 -7.34 -8.75 0.33
C TYR A 185 -6.52 -10.04 0.50
N ARG A 186 -6.99 -11.18 -0.03
CA ARG A 186 -6.28 -12.47 -0.02
C ARG A 186 -5.25 -12.59 -1.16
N ALA A 187 -4.30 -11.66 -1.21
CA ALA A 187 -2.97 -12.09 -1.61
C ALA A 187 -2.51 -13.11 -0.55
N GLY A 188 -1.89 -14.22 -0.97
CA GLY A 188 -1.33 -15.22 -0.03
C GLY A 188 -0.37 -14.61 1.00
N PRO A 189 0.19 -15.43 1.91
CA PRO A 189 1.03 -14.94 3.01
C PRO A 189 2.12 -14.02 2.47
N ARG A 190 2.23 -12.83 3.07
CA ARG A 190 3.25 -11.86 2.71
C ARG A 190 4.53 -12.18 3.46
N ASN A 191 5.65 -11.98 2.79
CA ASN A 191 6.96 -12.12 3.39
C ASN A 191 7.43 -10.74 3.89
N VAL A 192 7.57 -10.59 5.20
CA VAL A 192 7.78 -9.33 5.90
C VAL A 192 9.10 -9.36 6.66
N VAL A 193 9.97 -8.38 6.41
CA VAL A 193 11.20 -8.15 7.19
C VAL A 193 11.03 -6.92 8.04
N ILE A 194 11.30 -7.02 9.35
CA ILE A 194 11.14 -5.91 10.29
C ILE A 194 12.42 -5.72 11.09
N THR A 195 13.02 -4.52 10.98
CA THR A 195 14.20 -4.14 11.77
C THR A 195 13.77 -3.57 13.13
N GLY A 196 14.56 -3.80 14.19
CA GLY A 196 14.24 -3.32 15.54
C GLY A 196 12.97 -3.95 16.13
N SER A 197 12.74 -5.23 15.85
CA SER A 197 11.45 -5.90 16.09
C SER A 197 11.38 -6.76 17.35
N THR A 198 12.34 -6.63 18.26
CA THR A 198 12.39 -7.40 19.53
C THR A 198 11.69 -6.70 20.70
N ARG A 199 11.24 -5.46 20.51
CA ARG A 199 10.48 -4.70 21.51
C ARG A 199 9.60 -3.63 20.87
N GLY A 200 8.70 -3.05 21.67
CA GLY A 200 7.88 -1.90 21.30
C GLY A 200 7.08 -2.13 20.02
N LEU A 201 6.99 -1.10 19.19
CA LEU A 201 6.19 -1.11 17.96
C LEU A 201 6.62 -2.20 16.97
N GLY A 202 7.93 -2.43 16.81
CA GLY A 202 8.43 -3.44 15.89
C GLY A 202 8.00 -4.86 16.24
N LYS A 203 7.96 -5.19 17.55
CA LYS A 203 7.47 -6.49 18.04
C LYS A 203 5.97 -6.62 17.89
N ALA A 204 5.21 -5.55 18.17
CA ALA A 204 3.77 -5.53 17.95
C ALA A 204 3.44 -5.74 16.46
N LEU A 205 4.15 -5.05 15.55
CA LEU A 205 4.01 -5.28 14.10
C LEU A 205 4.30 -6.73 13.72
N ALA A 206 5.40 -7.31 14.23
CA ALA A 206 5.74 -8.71 13.98
C ALA A 206 4.64 -9.67 14.41
N ARG A 207 4.04 -9.44 15.59
CA ARG A 207 2.89 -10.20 16.09
C ARG A 207 1.68 -10.07 15.17
N GLU A 208 1.29 -8.85 14.80
CA GLU A 208 0.10 -8.63 13.96
C GLU A 208 0.23 -9.20 12.55
N PHE A 209 1.41 -9.10 11.94
CA PHE A 209 1.67 -9.77 10.66
C PHE A 209 1.60 -11.29 10.80
N LEU A 210 2.19 -11.85 11.86
CA LEU A 210 2.17 -13.29 12.09
C LEU A 210 0.74 -13.81 12.33
N LEU A 211 -0.05 -13.14 13.17
CA LEU A 211 -1.46 -13.45 13.42
C LEU A 211 -2.36 -13.19 12.20
N SER A 212 -1.88 -12.39 11.25
CA SER A 212 -2.52 -12.23 9.94
C SER A 212 -2.24 -13.40 8.99
N GLY A 213 -1.40 -14.36 9.37
CA GLY A 213 -0.99 -15.49 8.52
C GLY A 213 0.24 -15.21 7.66
N ASP A 214 0.92 -14.08 7.87
CA ASP A 214 2.11 -13.70 7.10
C ASP A 214 3.37 -14.38 7.65
N ARG A 215 4.45 -14.33 6.86
CA ARG A 215 5.77 -14.83 7.25
C ARG A 215 6.67 -13.68 7.62
N VAL A 216 7.24 -13.71 8.82
CA VAL A 216 7.93 -12.58 9.44
C VAL A 216 9.37 -12.95 9.77
N VAL A 217 10.30 -12.12 9.32
CA VAL A 217 11.69 -12.10 9.78
C VAL A 217 11.84 -10.97 10.79
N VAL A 218 12.22 -11.33 12.02
CA VAL A 218 12.53 -10.38 13.09
C VAL A 218 14.03 -10.13 13.17
N ALA A 219 14.42 -8.86 13.34
CA ALA A 219 15.82 -8.49 13.41
C ALA A 219 16.09 -7.43 14.49
N SER A 220 17.13 -7.64 15.30
CA SER A 220 17.67 -6.65 16.25
C SER A 220 19.13 -6.93 16.54
N ARG A 221 19.80 -6.08 17.32
CA ARG A 221 21.24 -6.22 17.58
C ARG A 221 21.61 -7.39 18.50
N SER A 222 20.80 -7.68 19.51
CA SER A 222 21.10 -8.75 20.49
C SER A 222 20.51 -10.07 19.99
N PRO A 223 21.33 -11.12 19.82
CA PRO A 223 20.85 -12.44 19.42
C PRO A 223 19.89 -13.02 20.46
N GLU A 224 20.17 -12.84 21.75
CA GLU A 224 19.30 -13.32 22.84
C GLU A 224 17.91 -12.69 22.76
N SER A 225 17.84 -11.38 22.49
CA SER A 225 16.58 -10.67 22.33
C SER A 225 15.79 -11.17 21.11
N VAL A 226 16.49 -11.54 20.04
CA VAL A 226 15.88 -12.11 18.83
C VAL A 226 15.28 -13.48 19.14
N ASP A 227 16.06 -14.36 19.76
CA ASP A 227 15.62 -15.72 20.07
C ASP A 227 14.42 -15.75 21.03
N MET A 228 14.46 -14.93 22.09
CA MET A 228 13.32 -14.76 23.00
C MET A 228 12.07 -14.27 22.27
N THR A 229 12.22 -13.30 21.37
CA THR A 229 11.08 -12.75 20.61
C THR A 229 10.51 -13.79 19.64
N VAL A 230 11.37 -14.56 18.94
CA VAL A 230 10.91 -15.62 18.05
C VAL A 230 10.13 -16.68 18.82
N LYS A 231 10.63 -17.10 19.99
CA LYS A 231 9.95 -18.06 20.85
C LYS A 231 8.58 -17.54 21.28
N GLU A 232 8.54 -16.34 21.85
CA GLU A 232 7.28 -15.73 22.30
C GLU A 232 6.26 -15.56 21.17
N LEU A 233 6.70 -15.19 19.96
CA LEU A 233 5.81 -15.05 18.81
C LEU A 233 5.27 -16.42 18.33
N LYS A 234 6.05 -17.49 18.43
CA LYS A 234 5.58 -18.86 18.16
C LYS A 234 4.55 -19.31 19.20
N ASP A 235 4.83 -19.11 20.49
CA ASP A 235 3.91 -19.47 21.56
C ASP A 235 2.56 -18.73 21.41
N ASN A 236 2.61 -17.43 21.10
CA ASN A 236 1.41 -16.61 20.81
C ASN A 236 0.63 -17.14 19.60
N LEU A 237 1.33 -17.62 18.56
CA LEU A 237 0.70 -18.15 17.36
C LEU A 237 -0.01 -19.46 17.66
N GLU A 238 0.62 -20.37 18.41
CA GLU A 238 0.04 -21.65 18.82
C GLU A 238 -1.21 -21.43 19.70
N GLU A 239 -1.12 -20.55 20.69
CA GLU A 239 -2.28 -20.20 21.53
C GLU A 239 -3.45 -19.68 20.68
N PHE A 240 -3.17 -18.81 19.71
CA PHE A 240 -4.19 -18.26 18.82
C PHE A 240 -4.79 -19.33 17.89
N MET A 241 -3.97 -20.26 17.37
CA MET A 241 -4.42 -21.36 16.52
C MET A 241 -5.38 -22.32 17.24
N THR A 242 -5.17 -22.58 18.53
CA THR A 242 -6.07 -23.45 19.33
C THR A 242 -7.46 -22.83 19.47
N LYS A 243 -7.52 -21.51 19.71
CA LYS A 243 -8.77 -20.74 19.90
C LYS A 243 -9.47 -20.37 18.58
N ALA A 244 -8.76 -20.42 17.45
CA ALA A 244 -9.27 -20.03 16.14
C ALA A 244 -10.21 -21.08 15.52
N GLY A 245 -11.24 -20.63 14.81
CA GLY A 245 -12.10 -21.50 13.98
C GLY A 245 -11.39 -22.01 12.71
N ASP A 246 -11.97 -23.01 12.04
CA ASP A 246 -11.32 -23.75 10.93
C ASP A 246 -10.85 -22.89 9.75
N SER A 247 -11.57 -21.82 9.42
CA SER A 247 -11.17 -20.89 8.36
C SER A 247 -9.93 -20.08 8.74
N SER A 248 -9.79 -19.70 10.01
CA SER A 248 -8.64 -18.97 10.53
C SER A 248 -7.43 -19.88 10.69
N ARG A 249 -7.62 -21.14 11.12
CA ARG A 249 -6.54 -22.14 11.18
C ARG A 249 -5.88 -22.36 9.82
N ARG A 250 -6.67 -22.54 8.75
CA ARG A 250 -6.15 -22.70 7.38
C ARG A 250 -5.29 -21.51 6.93
N LYS A 251 -5.62 -20.29 7.35
CA LYS A 251 -4.83 -19.09 7.05
C LYS A 251 -3.50 -19.08 7.82
N LEU A 252 -3.56 -19.45 9.10
CA LEU A 252 -2.40 -19.42 10.00
C LEU A 252 -1.40 -20.56 9.73
N GLN A 253 -1.79 -21.64 9.06
CA GLN A 253 -0.89 -22.74 8.68
C GLN A 253 0.34 -22.29 7.88
N GLN A 254 0.25 -21.15 7.19
CA GLN A 254 1.34 -20.62 6.37
C GLN A 254 2.19 -19.57 7.12
N ALA A 255 1.78 -19.20 8.34
CA ALA A 255 2.49 -18.26 9.19
C ALA A 255 3.82 -18.86 9.61
N LYS A 256 4.88 -18.06 9.54
CA LYS A 256 6.25 -18.48 9.90
C LYS A 256 6.94 -17.30 10.55
N VAL A 257 7.65 -17.54 11.65
CA VAL A 257 8.53 -16.54 12.26
C VAL A 257 9.94 -17.10 12.41
N VAL A 258 10.90 -16.32 11.94
CA VAL A 258 12.34 -16.58 12.04
C VAL A 258 13.05 -15.28 12.41
N GLY A 259 14.28 -15.35 12.91
CA GLY A 259 15.02 -14.17 13.30
C GLY A 259 16.51 -14.29 13.09
N ILE A 260 17.17 -13.15 12.92
CA ILE A 260 18.62 -13.03 12.80
C ILE A 260 19.11 -11.75 13.49
N PRO A 261 20.24 -11.77 14.21
CA PRO A 261 20.86 -10.55 14.70
C PRO A 261 21.31 -9.66 13.54
N CYS A 262 21.04 -8.36 13.65
CA CYS A 262 21.40 -7.37 12.64
C CYS A 262 21.65 -6.01 13.28
N ASN A 263 22.84 -5.47 13.07
CA ASN A 263 23.11 -4.05 13.27
C ASN A 263 22.82 -3.28 11.98
N VAL A 264 21.74 -2.50 11.96
CA VAL A 264 21.35 -1.73 10.77
C VAL A 264 22.39 -0.70 10.31
N CYS A 265 23.32 -0.31 11.20
CA CYS A 265 24.43 0.59 10.87
C CYS A 265 25.58 -0.11 10.12
N ALA A 266 25.60 -1.45 10.08
CA ALA A 266 26.64 -2.25 9.44
C ALA A 266 26.11 -2.80 8.09
N PRO A 267 26.67 -2.38 6.94
CA PRO A 267 26.20 -2.84 5.63
C PRO A 267 26.19 -4.36 5.47
N ASP A 268 27.22 -5.04 5.98
CA ASP A 268 27.35 -6.50 5.88
C ASP A 268 26.24 -7.23 6.65
N ASP A 269 25.83 -6.70 7.81
CA ASP A 269 24.73 -7.26 8.60
C ASP A 269 23.37 -7.06 7.91
N VAL A 270 23.18 -5.92 7.24
CA VAL A 270 21.97 -5.64 6.46
C VAL A 270 21.88 -6.58 5.25
N GLN A 271 23.01 -6.83 4.58
CA GLN A 271 23.07 -7.80 3.49
C GLN A 271 22.82 -9.23 3.98
N LYS A 272 23.41 -9.64 5.12
CA LYS A 272 23.13 -10.94 5.74
C LYS A 272 21.66 -11.09 6.10
N LEU A 273 21.02 -10.05 6.65
CA LEU A 273 19.58 -10.03 6.93
C LEU A 273 18.75 -10.25 5.66
N ALA A 274 19.08 -9.56 4.57
CA ALA A 274 18.38 -9.70 3.30
C ALA A 274 18.53 -11.11 2.72
N ASN A 275 19.75 -11.65 2.70
CA ASN A 275 20.04 -13.00 2.23
C ASN A 275 19.30 -14.06 3.08
N PHE A 276 19.32 -13.91 4.40
CA PHE A 276 18.59 -14.77 5.33
C PHE A 276 17.08 -14.73 5.06
N ALA A 277 16.51 -13.55 4.89
CA ALA A 277 15.09 -13.40 4.60
C ALA A 277 14.69 -14.04 3.26
N VAL A 278 15.51 -13.88 2.21
CA VAL A 278 15.28 -14.54 0.91
C VAL A 278 15.42 -16.05 1.04
N HIS A 279 16.41 -16.56 1.77
CA HIS A 279 16.57 -17.99 2.03
C HIS A 279 15.35 -18.58 2.75
N GLU A 280 14.92 -17.94 3.84
CA GLU A 280 13.87 -18.45 4.71
C GLU A 280 12.45 -18.33 4.12
N LEU A 281 12.21 -17.27 3.34
CA LEU A 281 10.88 -16.90 2.86
C LEU A 281 10.71 -17.01 1.33
N GLY A 282 11.80 -17.13 0.58
CA GLY A 282 11.86 -17.19 -0.88
C GLY A 282 11.79 -15.83 -1.59
N SER A 283 11.16 -14.83 -0.98
CA SER A 283 11.11 -13.44 -1.49
C SER A 283 10.78 -12.48 -0.35
N ILE A 284 10.90 -11.17 -0.57
CA ILE A 284 10.55 -10.13 0.40
C ILE A 284 9.46 -9.24 -0.20
N ASN A 285 8.24 -9.29 0.34
CA ASN A 285 7.14 -8.45 -0.14
C ASN A 285 7.11 -7.10 0.58
N ILE A 286 7.44 -7.10 1.88
CA ILE A 286 7.41 -5.92 2.74
C ILE A 286 8.72 -5.85 3.52
N TRP A 287 9.38 -4.70 3.49
CA TRP A 287 10.52 -4.38 4.33
C TRP A 287 10.19 -3.17 5.20
N ILE A 288 10.35 -3.29 6.51
CA ILE A 288 10.03 -2.24 7.47
C ILE A 288 11.30 -1.77 8.18
N ASN A 289 11.73 -0.56 7.86
CA ASN A 289 12.79 0.17 8.55
C ASN A 289 12.21 0.80 9.83
N ASN A 290 12.09 -0.04 10.86
CA ASN A 290 11.56 0.33 12.16
C ASN A 290 12.65 0.59 13.20
N ALA A 291 13.86 0.06 13.03
CA ALA A 291 14.96 0.33 13.94
C ALA A 291 15.18 1.85 14.08
N GLY A 292 15.16 2.32 15.33
CA GLY A 292 15.35 3.72 15.64
C GLY A 292 15.43 3.97 17.14
N MET A 293 16.03 5.08 17.52
CA MET A 293 16.21 5.46 18.91
C MET A 293 16.20 6.97 19.11
N ASN A 294 15.87 7.36 20.34
CA ASN A 294 16.05 8.71 20.86
C ASN A 294 16.79 8.60 22.21
N LYS A 295 17.69 9.54 22.51
CA LYS A 295 18.54 9.55 23.73
C LYS A 295 18.04 10.57 24.78
N GLY A 296 16.72 10.70 24.89
CA GLY A 296 16.04 11.57 25.85
C GLY A 296 15.61 12.93 25.28
N PHE A 297 15.07 13.77 26.16
CA PHE A 297 14.58 15.11 25.86
C PHE A 297 15.46 16.14 26.58
N ARG A 298 16.35 16.82 25.86
CA ARG A 298 17.25 17.85 26.41
C ARG A 298 17.72 18.84 25.34
N PRO A 299 18.16 20.06 25.70
CA PRO A 299 18.74 20.98 24.74
C PRO A 299 19.91 20.36 23.97
N LEU A 300 20.11 20.78 22.71
CA LEU A 300 21.17 20.23 21.84
C LEU A 300 22.56 20.28 22.50
N LEU A 301 22.84 21.36 23.24
CA LEU A 301 24.10 21.57 23.97
C LEU A 301 24.42 20.48 25.02
N GLN A 302 23.42 19.68 25.42
CA GLN A 302 23.58 18.60 26.42
C GLN A 302 23.68 17.20 25.79
N PHE A 303 23.60 17.08 24.46
CA PHE A 303 23.88 15.82 23.78
C PHE A 303 25.38 15.63 23.64
N SER A 304 25.86 14.43 23.96
CA SER A 304 27.24 14.05 23.65
C SER A 304 27.41 13.76 22.16
N ASP A 305 28.62 13.89 21.63
CA ASP A 305 28.94 13.52 20.25
C ASP A 305 28.59 12.06 19.93
N GLU A 306 28.72 11.17 20.92
CA GLU A 306 28.32 9.78 20.80
C GLU A 306 26.79 9.62 20.71
N ASP A 307 26.01 10.34 21.51
CA ASP A 307 24.55 10.31 21.41
C ASP A 307 24.09 10.78 20.02
N ILE A 308 24.68 11.88 19.51
CA ILE A 308 24.39 12.42 18.18
C ILE A 308 24.71 11.38 17.11
N ARG A 309 25.93 10.82 17.14
CA ARG A 309 26.37 9.80 16.18
C ARG A 309 25.47 8.57 16.22
N GLN A 310 25.10 8.06 17.38
CA GLN A 310 24.23 6.89 17.50
C GLN A 310 22.83 7.11 16.95
N ILE A 311 22.22 8.28 17.24
CA ILE A 311 20.89 8.63 16.72
C ILE A 311 20.94 8.74 15.19
N VAL A 312 21.89 9.47 14.63
CA VAL A 312 22.03 9.65 13.18
C VAL A 312 22.33 8.33 12.48
N SER A 313 23.25 7.53 13.04
CA SER A 313 23.65 6.26 12.46
C SER A 313 22.50 5.27 12.43
N THR A 314 21.74 5.15 13.51
CA THR A 314 20.62 4.19 13.58
C THR A 314 19.43 4.67 12.75
N ASN A 315 18.98 5.92 12.97
CA ASN A 315 17.70 6.39 12.43
C ASN A 315 17.78 6.72 10.95
N LEU A 316 18.89 7.31 10.49
CA LEU A 316 19.05 7.79 9.13
C LEU A 316 19.94 6.86 8.31
N VAL A 317 21.20 6.65 8.72
CA VAL A 317 22.15 5.82 7.96
C VAL A 317 21.66 4.38 7.87
N GLY A 318 21.20 3.80 8.97
CA GLY A 318 20.66 2.44 8.99
C GLY A 318 19.45 2.28 8.08
N SER A 319 18.51 3.23 8.12
CA SER A 319 17.36 3.24 7.20
C SER A 319 17.76 3.37 5.73
N LEU A 320 18.78 4.18 5.42
CA LEU A 320 19.34 4.30 4.06
C LEU A 320 19.93 2.96 3.58
N LEU A 321 20.77 2.32 4.40
CA LEU A 321 21.40 1.04 4.10
C LEU A 321 20.36 -0.05 3.89
N CYS A 322 19.41 -0.18 4.81
CA CYS A 322 18.32 -1.15 4.69
C CYS A 322 17.40 -0.88 3.49
N THR A 323 17.10 0.39 3.19
CA THR A 323 16.31 0.74 1.99
C THR A 323 17.04 0.32 0.72
N ARG A 324 18.34 0.65 0.60
CA ARG A 324 19.15 0.29 -0.57
C ARG A 324 19.19 -1.23 -0.77
N GLU A 325 19.42 -1.99 0.30
CA GLU A 325 19.46 -3.45 0.21
C GLU A 325 18.09 -4.05 -0.14
N ALA A 326 17.02 -3.55 0.49
CA ALA A 326 15.66 -3.96 0.15
C ALA A 326 15.32 -3.69 -1.33
N MET A 327 15.74 -2.54 -1.88
CA MET A 327 15.58 -2.22 -3.30
C MET A 327 16.37 -3.19 -4.19
N GLN A 328 17.60 -3.56 -3.80
CA GLN A 328 18.46 -4.51 -4.52
C GLN A 328 17.83 -5.90 -4.60
N VAL A 329 17.18 -6.37 -3.53
CA VAL A 329 16.42 -7.63 -3.55
C VAL A 329 15.15 -7.47 -4.39
N MET A 330 14.34 -6.45 -4.09
CA MET A 330 13.01 -6.30 -4.68
C MET A 330 13.03 -6.05 -6.19
N LYS A 331 14.04 -5.37 -6.73
CA LYS A 331 14.15 -5.12 -8.18
C LYS A 331 14.24 -6.41 -9.01
N ASN A 332 14.74 -7.50 -8.40
CA ASN A 332 14.92 -8.80 -9.04
C ASN A 332 13.69 -9.71 -8.88
N GLN A 333 12.68 -9.30 -8.11
CA GLN A 333 11.48 -10.10 -7.85
C GLN A 333 10.37 -9.78 -8.85
N TYR A 334 9.67 -10.78 -9.36
CA TYR A 334 8.57 -10.62 -10.32
C TYR A 334 7.44 -9.67 -9.86
N LYS A 335 7.18 -9.54 -8.56
CA LYS A 335 6.14 -8.63 -8.02
C LYS A 335 6.70 -7.32 -7.46
N GLY A 336 8.03 -7.16 -7.44
CA GLY A 336 8.67 -6.08 -6.71
C GLY A 336 8.43 -6.20 -5.21
N GLY A 337 8.24 -5.07 -4.52
CA GLY A 337 7.92 -5.04 -3.10
C GLY A 337 7.61 -3.66 -2.55
N HIS A 338 7.41 -3.59 -1.23
CA HIS A 338 7.13 -2.35 -0.51
C HIS A 338 8.11 -2.13 0.63
N ILE A 339 8.66 -0.92 0.70
CA ILE A 339 9.55 -0.50 1.79
C ILE A 339 8.81 0.53 2.63
N PHE A 340 8.78 0.33 3.94
CA PHE A 340 8.15 1.23 4.90
C PHE A 340 9.22 1.82 5.81
N ASN A 341 9.35 3.15 5.77
CA ASN A 341 10.21 3.89 6.68
C ASN A 341 9.39 4.38 7.86
N MET A 342 9.76 3.98 9.07
CA MET A 342 9.05 4.39 10.28
C MET A 342 9.41 5.82 10.64
N ASP A 343 8.37 6.62 10.69
CA ASP A 343 8.42 8.05 10.82
C ASP A 343 8.05 8.48 12.24
N GLY A 344 8.24 9.77 12.57
CA GLY A 344 7.97 10.26 13.93
C GLY A 344 7.99 11.78 14.06
N ALA A 345 8.01 12.25 15.30
CA ALA A 345 8.04 13.68 15.58
C ALA A 345 9.19 14.38 14.82
N GLY A 346 8.88 15.51 14.18
CA GLY A 346 9.81 16.29 13.34
C GLY A 346 9.79 15.94 11.87
N SER A 347 9.13 14.85 11.46
CA SER A 347 9.11 14.45 10.06
C SER A 347 8.39 15.40 9.12
N GLY A 348 7.36 16.10 9.61
CA GLY A 348 6.65 17.13 8.89
C GLY A 348 7.46 18.42 8.68
N GLY A 349 8.71 18.48 9.16
CA GLY A 349 9.54 19.69 9.14
C GLY A 349 9.23 20.68 10.27
N SER A 350 8.36 20.32 11.22
CA SER A 350 8.09 21.12 12.40
C SER A 350 9.30 21.12 13.35
N SER A 351 9.47 22.23 14.09
CA SER A 351 10.50 22.32 15.12
C SER A 351 10.27 21.27 16.21
N THR A 352 11.34 20.58 16.61
CA THR A 352 11.33 19.57 17.68
C THR A 352 12.30 19.98 18.78
N PRO A 353 11.94 20.97 19.63
CA PRO A 353 12.77 21.33 20.77
C PRO A 353 13.04 20.10 21.64
N LEU A 354 14.19 20.09 22.30
CA LEU A 354 14.69 18.99 23.15
C LEU A 354 14.97 17.64 22.44
N THR A 355 14.62 17.52 21.16
CA THR A 355 14.83 16.30 20.35
C THR A 355 15.35 16.64 18.96
N ALA A 356 16.07 17.76 18.82
CA ALA A 356 16.50 18.33 17.56
C ALA A 356 17.21 17.32 16.64
N VAL A 357 18.10 16.50 17.18
CA VAL A 357 18.82 15.47 16.41
C VAL A 357 17.85 14.39 15.91
N TYR A 358 16.99 13.87 16.79
CA TYR A 358 15.98 12.88 16.42
C TYR A 358 15.03 13.43 15.34
N GLY A 359 14.44 14.60 15.57
CA GLY A 359 13.54 15.25 14.60
C GLY A 359 14.21 15.50 13.26
N SER A 360 15.47 15.94 13.26
CA SER A 360 16.27 16.10 12.04
C SER A 360 16.44 14.78 11.28
N THR A 361 16.71 13.67 11.97
CA THR A 361 16.80 12.35 11.31
C THR A 361 15.47 11.91 10.68
N LYS A 362 14.33 12.16 11.36
CA LYS A 362 13.00 11.81 10.83
C LYS A 362 12.58 12.69 9.65
N CYS A 363 12.92 13.98 9.67
CA CYS A 363 12.79 14.85 8.51
C CYS A 363 13.64 14.35 7.33
N GLY A 364 14.88 13.91 7.59
CA GLY A 364 15.75 13.29 6.59
C GLY A 364 15.15 12.05 5.93
N LEU A 365 14.46 11.18 6.68
CA LEU A 365 13.76 10.03 6.11
C LEU A 365 12.62 10.43 5.16
N ARG A 366 11.91 11.51 5.47
CA ARG A 366 10.88 12.04 4.56
C ARG A 366 11.48 12.54 3.26
N GLN A 367 12.60 13.26 3.32
CA GLN A 367 13.32 13.71 2.13
C GLN A 367 13.84 12.53 1.30
N LEU A 368 14.42 11.51 1.95
CA LEU A 368 14.84 10.27 1.31
C LEU A 368 13.68 9.64 0.54
N GLN A 369 12.55 9.44 1.20
CA GLN A 369 11.37 8.84 0.60
C GLN A 369 10.87 9.64 -0.61
N ALA A 370 10.78 10.97 -0.48
CA ALA A 370 10.32 11.85 -1.55
C ALA A 370 11.24 11.77 -2.78
N SER A 371 12.54 11.61 -2.57
CA SER A 371 13.54 11.45 -3.62
C SER A 371 13.38 10.09 -4.31
N LEU A 372 13.38 9.00 -3.54
CA LEU A 372 13.23 7.63 -4.05
C LEU A 372 11.90 7.39 -4.78
N LEU A 373 10.82 8.03 -4.34
CA LEU A 373 9.54 7.97 -5.06
C LEU A 373 9.65 8.57 -6.46
N LYS A 374 10.37 9.68 -6.63
CA LYS A 374 10.59 10.28 -7.96
C LYS A 374 11.57 9.45 -8.79
N GLU A 375 12.59 8.87 -8.19
CA GLU A 375 13.51 7.95 -8.87
C GLU A 375 12.79 6.70 -9.35
N SER A 376 11.93 6.13 -8.52
CA SER A 376 11.20 4.88 -8.83
C SER A 376 9.99 5.09 -9.74
N ALA A 377 9.48 6.32 -9.88
CA ALA A 377 8.35 6.66 -10.76
C ALA A 377 8.77 7.07 -12.18
N ARG A 378 10.06 7.31 -12.43
CA ARG A 378 10.58 7.77 -13.72
C ARG A 378 10.88 6.64 -14.70
N VAL A 379 10.24 5.48 -14.53
CA VAL A 379 10.47 4.32 -15.40
C VAL A 379 9.19 3.72 -15.89
#